data_AF-A4B9W8-F1
#
_entry.id   AF-A4B9W8-F1
#
_cell.length_a   1.000
_cell.length_b   1.000
_cell.length_c   1.000
_cell.angle_alpha   90.00
_cell.angle_beta   90.00
_cell.angle_gamma   90.00
#
_symmetry.space_group_name_H-M   'P 1'
#
loop_
_entity.id
_entity.type
_entity.pdbx_description
1 polymer ?
#
loop_
_entity_poly.entity_id
_entity_poly.type
_entity_poly.pdbx_seq_one_letter_code
_entity_poly.pdbx_strand_id
1 'polypeptide(L)' 'MSEVEYDEDGSVLSCRLEAVLSKNEYPIDWQQLKEDGKWRQGWK' A
#
# COMPACT_ATOMS: atom_id res chain seq x y z
N MET A 1 -5.95 -5.54 10.59
CA MET A 1 -6.17 -4.10 10.35
C MET A 1 -4.92 -3.61 9.65
N SER A 2 -5.02 -3.07 8.43
CA SER A 2 -3.85 -2.51 7.76
C SER A 2 -3.56 -1.14 8.38
N GLU A 3 -2.38 -0.98 8.96
CA GLU A 3 -1.95 0.25 9.64
C GLU A 3 -1.37 1.22 8.60
N VAL A 4 -1.91 2.43 8.56
CA VAL A 4 -1.45 3.53 7.70
C VAL A 4 -1.15 4.70 8.62
N GLU A 5 0.09 5.21 8.56
CA GLU A 5 0.50 6.36 9.36
C GLU A 5 0.28 7.64 8.57
N TYR A 6 -0.27 8.68 9.22
CA TYR A 6 -0.53 9.99 8.62
C TYR A 6 0.25 11.07 9.38
N ASP A 7 0.67 12.13 8.69
CA ASP A 7 1.26 13.33 9.30
C ASP A 7 0.19 14.29 9.84
N GLU A 8 0.65 15.38 10.45
CA GLU A 8 -0.21 16.41 11.06
C GLU A 8 -1.13 17.12 10.04
N ASP A 9 -0.80 17.06 8.75
CA ASP A 9 -1.58 17.60 7.62
C ASP A 9 -2.48 16.53 6.96
N GLY A 10 -2.47 15.29 7.46
CA GLY A 10 -3.27 14.19 6.95
C GLY A 10 -2.68 13.49 5.72
N SER A 11 -1.41 13.73 5.40
CA SER A 11 -0.69 13.02 4.33
C SER A 11 -0.16 11.68 4.84
N VAL A 12 -0.22 10.65 4.01
CA VAL A 12 0.28 9.31 4.37
C VAL A 12 1.81 9.32 4.47
N LEU A 13 2.34 9.03 5.66
CA LEU A 13 3.77 8.93 5.94
C LEU A 13 4.36 7.59 5.53
N SER A 14 3.63 6.49 5.75
CA SER A 14 4.12 5.15 5.45
C SER A 14 2.97 4.18 5.15
N CYS A 15 3.22 3.26 4.20
CA CYS A 15 2.32 2.16 3.85
C CYS A 15 3.13 0.86 3.68
N ARG A 16 2.49 -0.27 3.99
CA ARG A 16 3.07 -1.61 3.79
C ARG A 16 2.09 -2.55 3.12
N LEU A 17 2.58 -3.38 2.20
CA LEU A 17 1.84 -4.51 1.64
C LEU A 17 2.15 -5.77 2.45
N GLU A 18 1.10 -6.44 2.95
CA GLU A 18 1.22 -7.76 3.59
C GLU A 18 0.79 -8.87 2.62
N ALA A 19 1.68 -9.82 2.37
CA ALA A 19 1.33 -11.09 1.74
C ALA A 19 0.58 -11.97 2.75
N VAL A 20 -0.74 -12.09 2.60
CA VAL A 20 -1.62 -12.75 3.58
C VAL A 20 -1.19 -14.19 3.94
N LEU A 21 -0.68 -14.94 2.97
CA LEU A 21 -0.28 -16.35 3.14
C LEU A 21 1.09 -16.52 3.80
N SER A 22 2.08 -15.70 3.41
CA SER A 22 3.44 -15.80 3.96
C SER A 22 3.69 -14.87 5.14
N LYS A 23 2.75 -13.95 5.42
CA LYS A 23 2.89 -12.87 6.41
C LYS A 23 4.11 -11.98 6.16
N ASN A 24 4.60 -11.95 4.93
CA ASN A 24 5.68 -11.06 4.57
C ASN A 24 5.14 -9.64 4.35
N GLU A 25 5.84 -8.66 4.89
CA GLU A 25 5.50 -7.26 4.75
C GLU A 25 6.57 -6.52 3.95
N TYR A 26 6.13 -5.63 3.07
CA TYR A 26 7.01 -4.84 2.22
C TYR A 26 6.59 -3.37 2.27
N PRO A 27 7.51 -2.42 2.49
CA PRO A 27 7.19 -1.01 2.38
C PRO A 27 6.81 -0.67 0.94
N ILE A 28 5.80 0.17 0.77
CA ILE A 28 5.37 0.67 -0.55
C ILE A 28 5.05 2.16 -0.49
N ASP A 29 5.36 2.87 -1.57
CA ASP A 29 4.74 4.16 -1.83
C ASP A 29 3.33 3.92 -2.40
N TRP A 30 2.32 4.22 -1.59
CA TRP A 30 0.92 3.99 -1.92
C TRP A 30 0.48 4.70 -3.20
N GLN A 31 1.14 5.78 -3.62
CA GLN A 31 0.78 6.51 -4.84
C GLN A 31 0.99 5.62 -6.07
N GLN A 32 1.94 4.68 -6.03
CA GLN A 32 2.18 3.73 -7.11
C GLN A 32 0.96 2.84 -7.39
N LEU A 33 0.10 2.58 -6.39
CA LEU A 33 -1.12 1.79 -6.57
C LEU A 33 -2.15 2.46 -7.50
N LYS A 34 -2.00 3.77 -7.76
CA LYS A 34 -2.80 4.51 -8.74
C LYS A 34 -2.28 4.37 -10.18
N GLU A 35 -1.06 3.85 -10.38
CA GLU A 35 -0.49 3.65 -11.70
C GLU A 35 -0.98 2.34 -12.33
N ASP A 36 -2.05 2.40 -13.13
CA ASP A 36 -2.65 1.22 -13.77
C ASP A 36 -1.68 0.40 -14.64
N GLY A 37 -0.64 1.04 -15.19
CA GLY A 37 0.40 0.38 -15.98
C GLY A 37 1.34 -0.51 -15.15
N LYS A 38 1.48 -0.24 -13.86
CA LYS A 38 2.29 -1.01 -12.91
C LYS A 38 1.44 -1.91 -12.02
N TRP A 39 0.27 -1.42 -11.62
CA TRP A 39 -0.63 -2.08 -10.68
C TRP A 39 -2.00 -2.27 -11.32
N ARG A 40 -2.27 -3.49 -11.77
CA ARG A 40 -3.57 -3.83 -12.35
C ARG A 40 -4.53 -4.18 -11.22
N GLN A 41 -5.47 -3.28 -10.97
CA GLN A 41 -6.51 -3.47 -9.97
C GLN A 41 -7.59 -4.43 -10.51
N GLY A 42 -8.07 -5.32 -9.63
CA GLY A 42 -9.13 -6.27 -9.93
C GLY A 42 -8.64 -7.62 -10.43
N TRP A 43 -9.48 -8.64 -10.22
CA TRP A 43 -9.31 -9.96 -10.79
C TRP A 43 -10.18 -9.99 -12.06
N LYS A 44 -9.58 -10.32 -13.21
CA LYS A 44 -10.32 -10.68 -14.42
C LYS A 44 -10.34 -12.20 -14.57
#